data_AF-A0A2D4FLW8-F1
#
_entry.id   AF-A0A2D4FLW8-F1
#
_cell.length_a   1.000
_cell.length_b   1.000
_cell.length_c   1.000
_cell.angle_alpha   90.00
_cell.angle_beta   90.00
_cell.angle_gamma   90.00
#
_symmetry.space_group_name_H-M   'P 1'
#
loop_
_entity.id
_entity.type
_entity.pdbx_description
1 polymer ?
#
loop_
_entity_poly.entity_id
_entity_poly.type
_entity_poly.pdbx_seq_one_letter_code
_entity_poly.pdbx_strand_id
1 'polypeptide(L)'
;DAAVIAAIISRESHAGTILEDGWGDHGNGFGLMQVDKRYHKVVGTWESEEHINQGALILCSMIEEIKKKFPSWTNEQQLKGGISAYNAGPKNVQSYERMDIGTTKNDYANDVVARAKFYKTNGY
;
A
#
# COMPACT_ATOMS: atom_id res chain seq x y z
N ASP A 1 0.85 2.11 11.87
CA ASP A 1 2.03 1.38 12.38
C ASP A 1 3.16 1.58 11.38
N ALA A 2 4.37 1.93 11.83
CA ALA A 2 5.52 2.17 10.95
C ALA A 2 5.93 0.90 10.19
N ALA A 3 5.74 -0.29 10.78
CA ALA A 3 6.01 -1.56 10.12
C ALA A 3 5.15 -1.80 8.87
N VAL A 4 3.92 -1.27 8.81
CA VAL A 4 3.06 -1.37 7.61
C VAL A 4 3.60 -0.49 6.49
N ILE A 5 4.07 0.73 6.81
CA ILE A 5 4.67 1.64 5.83
C ILE A 5 5.95 1.01 5.25
N ALA A 6 6.83 0.49 6.12
CA ALA A 6 8.05 -0.22 5.70
C ALA A 6 7.74 -1.42 4.79
N ALA A 7 6.68 -2.18 5.10
CA ALA A 7 6.25 -3.31 4.29
C ALA A 7 5.72 -2.93 2.91
N ILE A 8 4.94 -1.85 2.82
CA ILE A 8 4.48 -1.31 1.53
C ILE A 8 5.67 -0.83 0.70
N ILE A 9 6.59 -0.05 1.29
CA ILE A 9 7.82 0.38 0.60
C ILE A 9 8.62 -0.81 0.07
N SER A 10 8.78 -1.85 0.89
CA SER A 10 9.45 -3.10 0.51
C SER A 10 8.77 -3.79 -0.68
N ARG A 11 7.44 -3.83 -0.69
CA ARG A 11 6.66 -4.44 -1.76
C ARG A 11 6.66 -3.62 -3.04
N GLU A 12 6.54 -2.30 -2.92
CA GLU A 12 6.38 -1.37 -4.05
C GLU A 12 7.69 -1.11 -4.79
N SER A 13 8.78 -0.91 -4.05
CA SER A 13 10.02 -0.39 -4.63
C SER A 13 11.28 -1.11 -4.19
N HIS A 14 11.15 -2.18 -3.40
CA HIS A 14 12.30 -2.79 -2.70
C HIS A 14 13.15 -1.72 -1.99
N ALA A 15 12.48 -0.77 -1.31
CA ALA A 15 13.13 0.39 -0.70
C ALA A 15 13.97 1.23 -1.69
N GLY A 16 13.48 1.37 -2.93
CA GLY A 16 14.09 2.18 -3.97
C GLY A 16 15.02 1.44 -4.93
N THR A 17 15.43 0.20 -4.63
CA THR A 17 16.48 -0.49 -5.43
C THR A 17 16.04 -0.86 -6.85
N ILE A 18 14.74 -0.84 -7.13
CA ILE A 18 14.19 -1.13 -8.47
C ILE A 18 13.66 0.12 -9.20
N LEU A 19 13.86 1.31 -8.64
CA LEU A 19 13.37 2.57 -9.23
C LEU A 19 14.42 3.20 -10.14
N GLU A 20 13.96 3.87 -11.19
CA GLU A 20 14.78 4.71 -12.07
C GLU A 20 14.37 6.18 -11.87
N ASP A 21 15.23 6.98 -11.25
CA ASP A 21 14.94 8.38 -10.84
C ASP A 21 13.63 8.52 -10.06
N GLY A 22 13.34 7.53 -9.20
CA GLY A 22 12.11 7.46 -8.40
C GLY A 22 10.90 6.89 -9.12
N TRP A 23 11.00 6.53 -10.40
CA TRP A 23 9.87 6.00 -11.16
C TRP A 23 9.91 4.48 -11.25
N GLY A 24 8.73 3.87 -11.13
CA GLY A 24 8.45 2.46 -11.38
C GLY A 24 7.13 2.30 -12.14
N ASP A 25 6.61 1.07 -12.22
CA ASP A 25 5.38 0.71 -12.96
C ASP A 25 5.27 1.39 -14.34
N HIS A 26 6.27 1.18 -15.20
CA HIS A 26 6.32 1.77 -16.55
C HIS A 26 6.20 3.31 -16.55
N GLY A 27 6.71 3.96 -15.50
CA GLY A 27 6.68 5.41 -15.32
C GLY A 27 5.39 5.96 -14.72
N ASN A 28 4.50 5.13 -14.17
CA ASN A 28 3.27 5.60 -13.52
C ASN A 28 3.39 5.74 -12.01
N GLY A 29 4.11 4.81 -11.36
CA GLY A 29 4.34 4.83 -9.92
C GLY A 29 5.53 5.71 -9.56
N PHE A 30 5.37 6.59 -8.59
CA PHE A 30 6.42 7.50 -8.12
C PHE A 30 6.84 7.20 -6.67
N GLY A 31 8.14 7.20 -6.44
CA GLY A 31 8.82 7.12 -5.16
C GLY A 31 8.65 5.83 -4.36
N LEU A 32 9.13 5.85 -3.12
CA LEU A 32 9.25 4.67 -2.26
C LEU A 32 7.94 3.90 -2.08
N MET A 33 6.82 4.61 -2.00
CA MET A 33 5.47 4.04 -1.88
C MET A 33 4.70 3.95 -3.21
N GLN A 34 5.35 4.21 -4.35
CA GLN A 34 4.79 4.12 -5.71
C GLN A 34 3.41 4.78 -5.89
N VAL A 35 3.31 6.06 -5.54
CA VAL A 35 2.08 6.84 -5.75
C VAL A 35 1.81 6.96 -7.25
N ASP A 36 0.63 6.53 -7.68
CA ASP A 36 0.24 6.52 -9.09
C ASP A 36 -0.16 7.91 -9.60
N LYS A 37 0.63 8.45 -10.53
CA LYS A 37 0.43 9.78 -11.13
C LYS A 37 -0.89 9.92 -11.91
N ARG A 38 -1.51 8.81 -12.31
CA ARG A 38 -2.78 8.80 -13.06
C ARG A 38 -3.96 9.21 -12.18
N TYR A 39 -3.85 9.00 -10.87
CA TYR A 39 -4.91 9.26 -9.89
C TYR A 39 -4.53 10.36 -8.89
N HIS A 40 -3.24 10.65 -8.73
CA HIS A 40 -2.75 11.61 -7.75
C HIS A 40 -1.72 12.56 -8.37
N LYS A 41 -1.71 13.82 -7.90
CA LYS A 41 -0.57 14.72 -8.13
C LYS A 41 0.55 14.32 -7.17
N VAL A 42 1.67 13.84 -7.68
CA VAL A 42 2.84 13.49 -6.87
C VAL A 42 3.46 14.73 -6.22
N VAL A 43 3.99 14.57 -5.00
CA VAL A 43 4.63 15.66 -4.23
C VAL A 43 5.97 15.21 -3.65
N GLY A 44 6.83 16.18 -3.31
CA GLY A 44 8.17 15.93 -2.78
C GLY A 44 9.14 15.26 -3.76
N THR A 45 10.30 14.87 -3.25
CA THR A 45 11.22 13.95 -3.94
C THR A 45 10.81 12.50 -3.65
N TRP A 46 11.28 11.58 -4.48
CA TRP A 46 10.83 10.18 -4.51
C TRP A 46 11.07 9.41 -3.19
N GLU A 47 12.00 9.88 -2.36
CA GLU A 47 12.39 9.35 -1.05
C GLU A 47 12.04 10.28 0.12
N SER A 48 11.47 11.46 -0.16
CA SER A 48 11.19 12.47 0.86
C SER A 48 10.13 12.05 1.87
N GLU A 49 10.16 12.66 3.05
CA GLU A 49 9.09 12.55 4.05
C GLU A 49 7.73 13.01 3.48
N GLU A 50 7.72 14.05 2.64
CA GLU A 50 6.51 14.54 1.99
C GLU A 50 5.86 13.44 1.11
N HIS A 51 6.68 12.70 0.36
CA HIS A 51 6.21 11.58 -0.45
C HIS A 51 5.70 10.40 0.40
N ILE A 52 6.44 10.03 1.45
CA ILE A 52 6.02 8.95 2.38
C ILE A 52 4.70 9.33 3.05
N ASN A 53 4.55 10.59 3.48
CA ASN A 53 3.32 11.11 4.07
C ASN A 53 2.16 11.07 3.06
N GLN A 54 2.41 11.43 1.79
CA GLN A 54 1.40 11.31 0.73
C GLN A 54 0.90 9.86 0.58
N GLY A 55 1.82 8.89 0.44
CA GLY A 55 1.47 7.47 0.33
C GLY A 55 0.71 6.96 1.55
N ALA A 56 1.13 7.35 2.75
CA ALA A 56 0.44 6.99 4.00
C ALA A 56 -0.99 7.56 4.06
N LEU A 57 -1.21 8.80 3.61
CA LEU A 57 -2.56 9.40 3.56
C LEU A 57 -3.48 8.71 2.55
N ILE A 58 -2.94 8.28 1.40
CA ILE A 58 -3.70 7.48 0.43
C ILE A 58 -4.10 6.14 1.06
N LEU A 59 -3.18 5.45 1.74
CA LEU A 59 -3.49 4.22 2.48
C LEU A 59 -4.58 4.45 3.53
N CYS A 60 -4.50 5.52 4.31
CA CYS A 60 -5.55 5.89 5.27
C CYS A 60 -6.91 6.05 4.58
N SER A 61 -6.97 6.73 3.42
CA SER A 61 -8.20 6.85 2.64
C SER A 61 -8.75 5.48 2.23
N MET A 62 -7.89 4.57 1.75
CA MET A 62 -8.31 3.21 1.38
C MET A 62 -8.87 2.44 2.57
N ILE A 63 -8.24 2.54 3.74
CA ILE A 63 -8.73 1.91 4.98
C ILE A 63 -10.11 2.46 5.36
N GLU A 64 -10.30 3.78 5.28
CA GLU A 64 -11.60 4.40 5.59
C GLU A 64 -12.71 3.98 4.60
N GLU A 65 -12.39 3.83 3.32
CA GLU A 65 -13.33 3.28 2.33
C GLU A 65 -13.70 1.82 2.64
N ILE A 66 -12.74 1.00 3.03
CA ILE A 66 -12.98 -0.40 3.39
C ILE A 66 -13.79 -0.51 4.69
N LYS A 67 -13.53 0.33 5.69
CA LYS A 67 -14.33 0.42 6.92
C LYS A 67 -15.81 0.70 6.61
N LYS A 68 -16.07 1.67 5.73
CA LYS A 68 -17.43 2.02 5.28
C LYS A 68 -18.08 0.88 4.50
N LYS A 69 -17.32 0.20 3.65
CA LYS A 69 -17.82 -0.89 2.79
C LYS A 69 -18.11 -2.17 3.59
N PHE A 70 -17.31 -2.46 4.61
CA PHE A 70 -17.41 -3.67 5.43
C PHE A 70 -17.41 -3.33 6.93
N PRO A 71 -18.49 -2.71 7.45
CA PRO A 71 -18.55 -2.26 8.84
C PRO A 71 -18.58 -3.42 9.85
N SER A 72 -18.92 -4.64 9.42
CA SER A 72 -18.92 -5.84 10.25
C SER A 72 -17.56 -6.54 10.38
N TRP A 73 -16.56 -6.13 9.57
CA TRP A 73 -15.21 -6.64 9.68
C TRP A 73 -14.51 -6.09 10.92
N THR A 74 -13.61 -6.89 11.50
CA THR A 74 -12.69 -6.43 12.54
C THR A 74 -11.74 -5.35 12.00
N ASN A 75 -11.14 -4.57 12.90
CA ASN A 75 -10.16 -3.54 12.53
C ASN A 75 -8.97 -4.13 11.76
N GLU A 76 -8.53 -5.34 12.11
CA GLU A 76 -7.45 -6.06 11.44
C GLU A 76 -7.83 -6.49 10.02
N GLN A 77 -9.07 -6.96 9.83
CA GLN A 77 -9.60 -7.30 8.51
C GLN A 77 -9.76 -6.05 7.63
N GLN A 78 -10.22 -4.93 8.20
CA GLN A 78 -10.35 -3.65 7.51
C GLN A 78 -8.98 -3.07 7.14
N LEU A 79 -7.99 -3.18 8.02
CA LEU A 79 -6.61 -2.81 7.73
C LEU A 79 -6.06 -3.62 6.54
N LYS A 80 -6.22 -4.95 6.57
CA LYS A 80 -5.79 -5.82 5.47
C LYS A 80 -6.50 -5.48 4.16
N GLY A 81 -7.82 -5.24 4.21
CA GLY A 81 -8.59 -4.79 3.06
C GLY A 81 -8.12 -3.44 2.51
N GLY A 82 -7.79 -2.48 3.38
CA GLY A 82 -7.23 -1.18 2.99
C GLY A 82 -5.87 -1.31 2.29
N ILE A 83 -5.01 -2.21 2.76
CA ILE A 83 -3.74 -2.54 2.09
C ILE A 83 -4.00 -3.16 0.71
N SER A 84 -4.98 -4.07 0.58
CA SER A 84 -5.34 -4.67 -0.72
C SER A 84 -5.88 -3.60 -1.69
N ALA A 85 -6.73 -2.70 -1.18
CA ALA A 85 -7.30 -1.59 -1.92
C ALA A 85 -6.25 -0.54 -2.32
N TYR A 86 -5.13 -0.41 -1.61
CA TYR A 86 -4.03 0.46 -2.03
C TYR A 86 -3.48 0.06 -3.41
N ASN A 87 -3.46 -1.25 -3.72
CA ASN A 87 -2.98 -1.75 -5.02
C ASN A 87 -4.06 -1.77 -6.10
N ALA A 88 -5.27 -2.24 -5.78
CA ALA A 88 -6.31 -2.54 -6.78
C ALA A 88 -7.59 -1.71 -6.63
N GLY A 89 -7.59 -0.75 -5.71
CA GLY A 89 -8.75 0.05 -5.36
C GLY A 89 -9.80 -0.69 -4.51
N PRO A 90 -10.66 0.05 -3.80
CA PRO A 90 -11.66 -0.51 -2.89
C PRO A 90 -12.78 -1.26 -3.61
N LYS A 91 -12.95 -1.04 -4.92
CA LYS A 91 -13.85 -1.84 -5.77
C LYS A 91 -13.36 -3.28 -5.95
N ASN A 92 -12.06 -3.56 -5.88
CA ASN A 92 -11.55 -4.93 -6.01
C ASN A 92 -11.86 -5.78 -4.78
N VAL A 93 -11.85 -5.18 -3.59
CA VAL A 93 -12.06 -5.87 -2.32
C VAL A 93 -13.54 -6.23 -2.15
N GLN A 94 -13.93 -7.47 -2.46
CA GLN A 94 -15.33 -7.93 -2.41
C GLN A 94 -15.63 -8.90 -1.24
N SER A 95 -14.60 -9.55 -0.71
CA SER A 95 -14.69 -10.49 0.42
C SER A 95 -13.35 -10.53 1.15
N TYR A 96 -13.33 -11.03 2.40
CA TYR A 96 -12.11 -11.07 3.19
C TYR A 96 -11.13 -12.13 2.65
N GLU A 97 -11.63 -13.30 2.30
CA GLU A 97 -10.84 -14.48 1.90
C GLU A 97 -10.21 -14.30 0.51
N ARG A 98 -10.83 -13.46 -0.34
CA ARG A 98 -10.45 -13.31 -1.75
C ARG A 98 -10.09 -11.88 -2.15
N MET A 99 -9.84 -10.98 -1.18
CA MET A 99 -9.57 -9.56 -1.45
C MET A 99 -8.42 -9.32 -2.41
N ASP A 100 -7.39 -10.19 -2.36
CA ASP A 100 -6.20 -10.03 -3.18
C ASP A 100 -6.35 -10.59 -4.60
N ILE A 101 -7.42 -11.34 -4.92
CA ILE A 101 -7.65 -11.75 -6.31
C ILE A 101 -7.90 -10.48 -7.15
N GLY A 102 -7.08 -10.26 -8.16
CA GLY A 102 -7.08 -9.03 -8.97
C GLY A 102 -6.01 -8.00 -8.56
N THR A 103 -5.38 -8.16 -7.40
CA THR A 103 -4.16 -7.40 -7.06
C THR A 103 -2.96 -7.91 -7.87
N THR A 104 -1.89 -7.13 -7.92
CA THR A 104 -0.62 -7.53 -8.53
C THR A 104 -0.16 -8.86 -7.92
N LYS A 105 0.04 -9.89 -8.76
CA LYS A 105 0.36 -11.28 -8.38
C LYS A 105 -0.69 -12.00 -7.51
N ASN A 106 -1.88 -11.41 -7.34
CA ASN A 106 -2.99 -11.92 -6.53
C ASN A 106 -2.67 -12.14 -5.04
N ASP A 107 -1.72 -11.39 -4.49
CA ASP A 107 -1.20 -11.64 -3.13
C ASP A 107 -0.86 -10.36 -2.33
N TYR A 108 -1.23 -9.18 -2.83
CA TYR A 108 -0.64 -7.92 -2.37
C TYR A 108 -0.76 -7.70 -0.85
N ALA A 109 -1.96 -7.75 -0.28
CA ALA A 109 -2.12 -7.53 1.16
C ALA A 109 -1.57 -8.68 2.00
N ASN A 110 -1.67 -9.92 1.53
CA ASN A 110 -1.08 -11.07 2.21
C ASN A 110 0.44 -10.92 2.35
N ASP A 111 1.14 -10.57 1.27
CA ASP A 111 2.59 -10.36 1.28
C ASP A 111 2.97 -9.15 2.14
N VAL A 112 2.29 -8.01 1.97
CA VAL A 112 2.56 -6.81 2.78
C VAL A 112 2.37 -7.09 4.27
N VAL A 113 1.30 -7.80 4.69
CA VAL A 113 1.10 -8.14 6.11
C VAL A 113 2.21 -9.08 6.62
N ALA A 114 2.68 -10.03 5.80
CA ALA A 114 3.79 -10.90 6.18
C ALA A 114 5.10 -10.10 6.38
N ARG A 115 5.41 -9.19 5.45
CA ARG A 115 6.55 -8.27 5.58
C ARG A 115 6.41 -7.34 6.79
N ALA A 116 5.22 -6.83 7.06
CA ALA A 116 4.96 -5.96 8.20
C ALA A 116 5.24 -6.67 9.53
N LYS A 117 4.86 -7.95 9.66
CA LYS A 117 5.21 -8.76 10.84
C LYS A 117 6.72 -8.88 11.02
N PHE A 118 7.47 -9.07 9.93
CA PHE A 118 8.93 -9.08 9.98
C PHE A 118 9.49 -7.73 10.42
N TYR A 119 9.07 -6.61 9.82
CA TYR A 119 9.56 -5.29 10.24
C TYR A 119 9.21 -4.97 11.69
N LYS A 120 8.02 -5.39 12.16
CA LYS A 120 7.59 -5.23 13.56
C LYS A 120 8.55 -5.86 14.56
N THR A 121 9.13 -7.01 14.22
CA THR A 121 10.11 -7.69 15.09
C THR A 121 11.55 -7.20 14.89
N ASN A 122 11.77 -6.24 13.97
CA ASN A 122 13.08 -5.72 13.60
C ASN A 122 13.18 -4.18 13.77
N GLY A 123 12.43 -3.61 14.72
CA GLY A 123 12.60 -2.22 15.13
C GLY A 123 11.66 -1.20 14.47
N TYR A 124 10.60 -1.66 13.79
CA TYR A 124 9.53 -0.81 13.25
C TYR A 124 8.18 -0.97 13.99
#